data_AF-A0A2M8S8I0-F1
#
_entry.id   AF-A0A2M8S8I0-F1
#
_cell.length_a   1.000
_cell.length_b   1.000
_cell.length_c   1.000
_cell.angle_alpha   90.00
_cell.angle_beta   90.00
_cell.angle_gamma   90.00
#
_symmetry.space_group_name_H-M   'P 1'
#
loop_
_entity.id
_entity.type
_entity.pdbx_description
1 polymer ?
#
loop_
_entity_poly.entity_id
_entity_poly.type
_entity_poly.pdbx_seq_one_letter_code
_entity_poly.pdbx_strand_id
1 'polypeptide(L)'
;EKGALLFTLETTKAASDVVSPETGFIRIFVKEGDTLSVGDILAYVTDTVDEPLPQPSELHPSSFTLHPSSSVLHPSSFIFHPSSLRITKPARALAESLGLDLAALPPDRLVTESVIREVAGKVSLPAPVLEGIDPGKSILIYGGGGHAKSVMEMALAMGGYHIAGIVDDGIPAGTRVLGFPVLGTRDILPVLAEKGLRLAANGVGGILDIRIRVEIFELLESYGYSFPVLRHPSATVEPSAVIGDGAQVFANAYVGSSAVLHPRCMVNTSAVVSHDCEIGVYSHIAPGALLAGLVQVGERTLVGMGVTTAIGIRIGSGVRIGNGAIILADVPDRTIIQAGRVWTGKAETP
;
A
#
# COMPACT_ATOMS: atom_id res chain seq x y z
N GLU A 1 -25.65 -27.55 -7.35
CA GLU A 1 -26.37 -27.54 -6.05
C GLU A 1 -25.69 -26.55 -5.11
N LYS A 2 -26.42 -25.96 -4.16
CA LYS A 2 -25.82 -25.14 -3.11
C LYS A 2 -24.73 -25.91 -2.37
N GLY A 3 -23.55 -25.31 -2.23
CA GLY A 3 -22.37 -25.91 -1.60
C GLY A 3 -21.53 -26.81 -2.52
N ALA A 4 -21.94 -27.03 -3.78
CA ALA A 4 -21.12 -27.77 -4.74
C ALA A 4 -19.84 -26.99 -5.07
N LEU A 5 -18.72 -27.69 -5.19
CA LEU A 5 -17.45 -27.10 -5.65
C LEU A 5 -17.61 -26.63 -7.11
N LEU A 6 -17.30 -25.37 -7.38
CA LEU A 6 -17.36 -24.78 -8.71
C LEU A 6 -15.97 -24.67 -9.33
N PHE A 7 -15.02 -24.12 -8.58
CA PHE A 7 -13.63 -23.91 -9.02
C PHE A 7 -12.68 -24.06 -7.84
N THR A 8 -11.44 -24.45 -8.11
CA THR A 8 -10.33 -24.26 -7.18
C THR A 8 -9.43 -23.17 -7.75
N LEU A 9 -9.31 -22.06 -7.04
CA LEU A 9 -8.46 -20.94 -7.43
C LEU A 9 -7.09 -21.12 -6.80
N GLU A 10 -6.05 -21.21 -7.64
CA GLU A 10 -4.67 -21.28 -7.18
C GLU A 10 -4.02 -19.89 -7.25
N THR A 11 -3.42 -19.48 -6.15
CA THR A 11 -2.62 -18.25 -6.05
C THR A 11 -1.19 -18.61 -5.69
N THR A 12 -0.27 -17.64 -5.79
CA THR A 12 1.13 -17.80 -5.37
C THR A 12 1.33 -18.16 -3.89
N LYS A 13 0.27 -18.15 -3.07
CA LYS A 13 0.32 -18.41 -1.62
C LYS A 13 -0.58 -19.54 -1.14
N ALA A 14 -1.67 -19.82 -1.85
CA ALA A 14 -2.68 -20.79 -1.42
C ALA A 14 -3.59 -21.20 -2.58
N ALA A 15 -4.18 -22.38 -2.47
CA ALA A 15 -5.37 -22.76 -3.23
C ALA A 15 -6.62 -22.51 -2.37
N SER A 16 -7.71 -22.09 -2.99
CA SER A 16 -9.00 -21.89 -2.31
C SER A 16 -10.15 -22.36 -3.17
N ASP A 17 -11.02 -23.16 -2.57
CA ASP A 17 -12.19 -23.71 -3.20
C ASP A 17 -13.33 -22.70 -3.20
N VAL A 18 -13.88 -22.45 -4.38
CA VAL A 18 -15.07 -21.63 -4.59
C VAL A 18 -16.26 -22.57 -4.71
N VAL A 19 -17.14 -22.51 -3.72
CA VAL A 19 -18.37 -23.30 -3.68
C VAL A 19 -19.58 -22.48 -4.10
N SER A 20 -20.61 -23.14 -4.61
CA SER A 20 -21.85 -22.48 -5.02
C SER A 20 -22.60 -21.91 -3.81
N PRO A 21 -22.89 -20.60 -3.76
CA PRO A 21 -23.63 -20.00 -2.64
C PRO A 21 -25.11 -20.42 -2.63
N GLU A 22 -25.65 -20.80 -3.80
CA GLU A 22 -27.04 -21.15 -4.02
C GLU A 22 -27.19 -22.30 -5.04
N THR A 23 -28.41 -22.79 -5.21
CA THR A 23 -28.74 -23.81 -6.21
C THR A 23 -29.19 -23.10 -7.48
N GLY A 24 -28.56 -23.43 -8.60
CA GLY A 24 -28.89 -22.88 -9.91
C GLY A 24 -28.02 -23.49 -11.01
N PHE A 25 -28.03 -22.86 -12.17
CA PHE A 25 -27.20 -23.19 -13.32
C PHE A 25 -25.99 -22.25 -13.37
N ILE A 26 -24.81 -22.79 -13.73
CA ILE A 26 -23.59 -21.98 -13.83
C ILE A 26 -23.27 -21.67 -15.29
N ARG A 27 -23.02 -20.39 -15.58
CA ARG A 27 -22.49 -19.92 -16.87
C ARG A 27 -21.07 -19.41 -16.68
N ILE A 28 -20.10 -20.24 -17.10
CA ILE A 28 -18.67 -20.01 -16.90
C ILE A 28 -18.09 -19.24 -18.10
N PHE A 29 -17.28 -18.21 -17.83
CA PHE A 29 -16.62 -17.39 -18.86
C PHE A 29 -15.12 -17.60 -18.98
N VAL A 30 -14.55 -18.36 -18.06
CA VAL A 30 -13.12 -18.64 -17.94
C VAL A 30 -12.83 -20.09 -18.28
N LYS A 31 -11.61 -20.37 -18.71
CA LYS A 31 -11.11 -21.72 -19.01
C LYS A 31 -9.90 -22.03 -18.14
N GLU A 32 -9.64 -23.33 -17.97
CA GLU A 32 -8.43 -23.78 -17.29
C GLU A 32 -7.18 -23.25 -18.00
N GLY A 33 -6.26 -22.65 -17.24
CA GLY A 33 -5.06 -21.98 -17.75
C GLY A 33 -5.19 -20.47 -17.99
N ASP A 34 -6.38 -19.88 -17.85
CA ASP A 34 -6.55 -18.42 -17.95
C ASP A 34 -5.87 -17.69 -16.77
N THR A 35 -5.26 -16.53 -17.06
CA THR A 35 -4.72 -15.62 -16.04
C THR A 35 -5.71 -14.48 -15.80
N LEU A 36 -6.17 -14.32 -14.56
CA LEU A 36 -7.26 -13.41 -14.20
C LEU A 36 -6.81 -12.39 -13.15
N SER A 37 -7.47 -11.23 -13.13
CA SER A 37 -7.24 -10.13 -12.18
C SER A 37 -8.28 -10.13 -11.06
N VAL A 38 -7.92 -9.54 -9.92
CA VAL A 38 -8.87 -9.35 -8.81
C VAL A 38 -9.97 -8.39 -9.26
N GLY A 39 -11.22 -8.86 -9.20
CA GLY A 39 -12.41 -8.13 -9.67
C GLY A 39 -13.03 -8.71 -10.94
N ASP A 40 -12.36 -9.65 -11.61
CA ASP A 40 -12.90 -10.30 -12.80
C ASP A 40 -14.08 -11.23 -12.44
N ILE A 41 -15.09 -11.24 -13.32
CA ILE A 41 -16.26 -12.11 -13.19
C ILE A 41 -15.94 -13.48 -13.79
N LEU A 42 -15.93 -14.51 -12.94
CA LEU A 42 -15.60 -15.89 -13.35
C LEU A 42 -16.79 -16.63 -13.97
N ALA A 43 -17.96 -16.47 -13.35
CA ALA A 43 -19.19 -17.13 -13.74
C ALA A 43 -20.41 -16.40 -13.14
N TYR A 44 -21.57 -16.60 -13.76
CA TYR A 44 -22.87 -16.30 -13.14
C TYR A 44 -23.53 -17.60 -12.68
N VAL A 45 -24.20 -17.53 -11.54
CA VAL A 45 -25.20 -18.51 -11.13
C VAL A 45 -26.57 -17.93 -11.48
N THR A 46 -27.36 -18.67 -12.25
CA THR A 46 -28.69 -18.26 -12.72
C THR A 46 -29.75 -19.26 -12.30
N ASP A 47 -31.00 -18.81 -12.18
CA ASP A 47 -32.11 -19.70 -11.83
C ASP A 47 -32.48 -20.62 -13.00
N THR A 48 -32.25 -20.16 -14.24
CA THR A 48 -32.51 -20.91 -15.47
C THR A 48 -31.34 -20.79 -16.45
N VAL A 49 -31.22 -21.76 -17.36
CA VAL A 49 -30.10 -21.81 -18.34
C VAL A 49 -30.09 -20.62 -19.30
N ASP A 50 -31.27 -20.08 -19.60
CA ASP A 50 -31.49 -19.08 -20.67
C ASP A 50 -31.72 -17.65 -20.14
N GLU A 51 -31.42 -17.41 -18.86
CA GLU A 51 -31.57 -16.09 -18.25
C GLU A 51 -30.58 -15.06 -18.86
N PRO A 52 -31.04 -13.85 -19.25
CA PRO A 52 -30.17 -12.81 -19.77
C PRO A 52 -29.22 -12.29 -18.69
N LEU A 53 -27.93 -12.19 -19.03
CA LEU A 53 -26.87 -11.86 -18.07
C LEU A 53 -26.61 -10.34 -18.04
N PRO A 54 -26.30 -9.76 -16.86
CA PRO A 54 -25.91 -8.36 -16.74
C PRO A 54 -24.66 -8.06 -17.57
N GLN A 55 -24.62 -6.90 -18.23
CA GLN A 55 -23.40 -6.48 -18.93
C GLN A 55 -22.30 -6.11 -17.93
N PRO A 56 -21.01 -6.44 -18.19
CA PRO A 56 -19.90 -6.18 -17.27
C PRO A 56 -19.77 -4.71 -16.82
N SER A 57 -20.27 -3.76 -17.61
CA SER A 57 -20.25 -2.32 -17.31
C SER A 57 -21.22 -1.89 -16.21
N GLU A 58 -22.18 -2.73 -15.81
CA GLU A 58 -23.17 -2.41 -14.77
C GLU A 58 -22.71 -2.84 -13.36
N LEU A 59 -21.59 -3.54 -13.25
CA LEU A 59 -21.05 -4.08 -11.99
C LEU A 59 -19.73 -3.38 -11.64
N HIS A 60 -19.83 -2.14 -11.16
CA HIS A 60 -18.70 -1.52 -10.46
C HIS A 60 -18.61 -2.11 -9.03
N PRO A 61 -17.41 -2.29 -8.43
CA PRO A 61 -17.25 -2.92 -7.10
C PRO A 61 -17.86 -2.15 -5.91
N SER A 62 -18.55 -1.04 -6.16
CA SER A 62 -19.15 -0.17 -5.15
C SER A 62 -20.65 -0.44 -4.88
N SER A 63 -21.26 -1.45 -5.49
CA SER A 63 -22.68 -1.77 -5.31
C SER A 63 -22.91 -3.11 -4.60
N PHE A 64 -22.41 -3.24 -3.37
CA PHE A 64 -22.97 -4.17 -2.40
C PHE A 64 -23.66 -3.36 -1.30
N THR A 65 -24.94 -3.05 -1.50
CA THR A 65 -25.82 -2.50 -0.47
C THR A 65 -27.03 -3.41 -0.34
N LEU A 66 -27.25 -3.91 0.89
CA LEU A 66 -28.43 -4.63 1.33
C LEU A 66 -29.71 -3.82 1.06
N HIS A 67 -30.70 -4.45 0.43
CA HIS A 67 -32.05 -3.90 0.30
C HIS A 67 -32.72 -3.76 1.68
N PRO A 68 -33.48 -2.68 1.90
CA PRO A 68 -34.93 -2.89 2.06
C PRO A 68 -35.79 -1.86 1.29
N SER A 69 -36.75 -2.41 0.54
CA SER A 69 -38.12 -1.92 0.26
C SER A 69 -38.47 -0.42 0.28
N SER A 70 -38.77 0.07 -0.94
CA SER A 70 -39.95 0.87 -1.35
C SER A 70 -40.36 2.13 -0.54
N SER A 71 -40.23 3.30 -1.17
CA SER A 71 -41.38 4.12 -1.62
C SER A 71 -40.93 5.40 -2.33
N VAL A 72 -41.61 5.67 -3.45
CA VAL A 72 -41.43 6.82 -4.35
C VAL A 72 -41.98 8.09 -3.70
N LEU A 73 -41.24 9.20 -3.75
CA LEU A 73 -41.80 10.55 -3.58
C LEU A 73 -41.25 11.54 -4.62
N HIS A 74 -42.19 12.27 -5.20
CA HIS A 74 -42.12 13.18 -6.33
C HIS A 74 -41.45 14.53 -5.98
N PRO A 75 -40.81 15.25 -6.92
CA PRO A 75 -40.07 16.48 -6.64
C PRO A 75 -41.00 17.70 -6.54
N SER A 76 -41.60 17.93 -5.38
CA SER A 76 -42.24 19.22 -5.07
C SER A 76 -42.57 19.39 -3.59
N SER A 77 -41.54 19.65 -2.76
CA SER A 77 -41.72 20.20 -1.41
C SER A 77 -40.40 20.69 -0.80
N PHE A 78 -39.78 21.71 -1.40
CA PHE A 78 -38.77 22.53 -0.71
C PHE A 78 -39.49 23.55 0.18
N ILE A 79 -39.87 23.13 1.39
CA ILE A 79 -40.14 24.07 2.49
C ILE A 79 -38.82 24.27 3.22
N PHE A 80 -38.17 25.40 2.95
CA PHE A 80 -36.93 25.83 3.60
C PHE A 80 -37.21 26.20 5.07
N HIS A 81 -36.60 25.47 6.00
CA HIS A 81 -36.53 25.85 7.42
C HIS A 81 -35.27 26.70 7.69
N PRO A 82 -35.37 27.88 8.35
CA PRO A 82 -34.25 28.79 8.62
C PRO A 82 -33.19 28.28 9.63
N SER A 83 -33.19 27.00 9.99
CA SER A 83 -32.38 26.43 11.07
C SER A 83 -31.57 25.19 10.66
N SER A 84 -31.51 24.87 9.37
CA SER A 84 -30.74 23.72 8.87
C SER A 84 -29.32 24.11 8.47
N LEU A 85 -28.35 23.41 9.06
CA LEU A 85 -26.93 23.54 8.73
C LEU A 85 -26.72 23.37 7.22
N ARG A 86 -26.13 24.37 6.56
CA ARG A 86 -25.80 24.33 5.14
C ARG A 86 -24.43 23.68 4.95
N ILE A 87 -24.39 22.39 4.62
CA ILE A 87 -23.15 21.61 4.44
C ILE A 87 -23.12 20.89 3.10
N THR A 88 -21.96 20.85 2.42
CA THR A 88 -21.82 20.10 1.16
C THR A 88 -21.71 18.59 1.42
N LYS A 89 -22.11 17.73 0.47
CA LYS A 89 -22.01 16.27 0.61
C LYS A 89 -20.58 15.79 0.91
N PRO A 90 -19.52 16.32 0.25
CA PRO A 90 -18.15 15.98 0.59
C PRO A 90 -17.70 16.50 1.97
N ALA A 91 -18.12 17.71 2.36
CA ALA A 91 -17.84 18.25 3.69
C ALA A 91 -18.49 17.41 4.79
N ARG A 92 -19.71 16.93 4.57
CA ARG A 92 -20.41 16.07 5.51
C ARG A 92 -19.72 14.72 5.66
N ALA A 93 -19.31 14.10 4.55
CA ALA A 93 -18.55 12.84 4.59
C ALA A 93 -17.22 13.00 5.34
N LEU A 94 -16.52 14.12 5.14
CA LEU A 94 -15.28 14.46 5.84
C LEU A 94 -15.53 14.75 7.34
N ALA A 95 -16.62 15.42 7.69
CA ALA A 95 -16.96 15.68 9.09
C ALA A 95 -17.31 14.39 9.83
N GLU A 96 -18.07 13.49 9.18
CA GLU A 96 -18.44 12.18 9.70
C GLU A 96 -17.20 11.27 9.84
N SER A 97 -16.26 11.28 8.87
CA SER A 97 -15.02 10.50 8.96
C SER A 97 -14.08 10.98 10.07
N LEU A 98 -14.10 12.29 10.37
CA LEU A 98 -13.33 12.90 11.45
C LEU A 98 -14.04 12.86 12.82
N GLY A 99 -15.26 12.30 12.90
CA GLY A 99 -16.03 12.24 14.15
C GLY A 99 -16.44 13.60 14.70
N LEU A 100 -16.59 14.61 13.83
CA LEU A 100 -16.98 15.96 14.21
C LEU A 100 -18.48 16.06 14.50
N ASP A 101 -18.84 16.71 15.60
CA ASP A 101 -20.23 17.05 15.89
C ASP A 101 -20.73 18.11 14.89
N LEU A 102 -21.68 17.71 14.04
CA LEU A 102 -22.27 18.59 13.03
C LEU A 102 -23.00 19.79 13.68
N ALA A 103 -23.46 19.67 14.92
CA ALA A 103 -24.11 20.78 15.64
C ALA A 103 -23.12 21.87 16.06
N ALA A 104 -21.82 21.58 16.11
CA ALA A 104 -20.76 22.52 16.44
C ALA A 104 -20.18 23.28 15.23
N LEU A 105 -20.69 23.01 14.02
CA LEU A 105 -20.25 23.67 12.79
C LEU A 105 -20.92 25.04 12.62
N PRO A 106 -20.22 26.04 12.05
CA PRO A 106 -20.72 27.41 11.93
C PRO A 106 -22.01 27.44 11.10
N PRO A 107 -23.17 27.78 11.71
CA PRO A 107 -24.48 27.70 11.04
C PRO A 107 -24.76 28.89 10.12
N ASP A 108 -23.94 29.94 10.21
CA ASP A 108 -24.09 31.22 9.53
C ASP A 108 -23.55 31.23 8.08
N ARG A 109 -22.82 30.19 7.69
CA ARG A 109 -22.22 30.08 6.34
C ARG A 109 -22.32 28.68 5.75
N LEU A 110 -22.08 28.57 4.44
CA LEU A 110 -21.95 27.27 3.78
C LEU A 110 -20.69 26.55 4.28
N VAL A 111 -20.88 25.38 4.88
CA VAL A 111 -19.81 24.50 5.33
C VAL A 111 -19.31 23.65 4.15
N THR A 112 -18.13 24.00 3.65
CA THR A 112 -17.39 23.28 2.61
C THR A 112 -16.30 22.40 3.23
N GLU A 113 -15.64 21.53 2.45
CA GLU A 113 -14.51 20.73 2.96
C GLU A 113 -13.41 21.61 3.55
N SER A 114 -13.16 22.78 2.98
CA SER A 114 -12.19 23.75 3.53
C SER A 114 -12.59 24.22 4.93
N VAL A 115 -13.88 24.44 5.17
CA VAL A 115 -14.40 24.83 6.50
C VAL A 115 -14.31 23.66 7.47
N ILE A 116 -14.58 22.44 7.02
CA ILE A 116 -14.38 21.23 7.83
C ILE A 116 -12.90 21.03 8.17
N ARG A 117 -11.98 21.27 7.23
CA ARG A 117 -10.53 21.22 7.48
C ARG A 117 -10.09 22.33 8.45
N GLU A 118 -10.65 23.53 8.35
CA GLU A 118 -10.41 24.64 9.28
C GLU A 118 -10.91 24.31 10.71
N VAL A 119 -12.11 23.72 10.82
CA VAL A 119 -12.68 23.25 12.09
C VAL A 119 -11.95 21.99 12.59
N ALA A 120 -11.46 21.13 11.68
CA ALA A 120 -10.62 19.98 11.98
C ALA A 120 -9.22 20.37 12.44
N GLY A 121 -8.72 21.54 12.04
CA GLY A 121 -7.56 22.17 12.68
C GLY A 121 -7.78 22.46 14.17
N LYS A 122 -9.04 22.39 14.64
CA LYS A 122 -9.45 22.43 16.06
C LYS A 122 -9.92 21.06 16.60
N VAL A 123 -9.88 19.98 15.81
CA VAL A 123 -10.03 18.60 16.33
C VAL A 123 -8.92 18.38 17.32
N SER A 124 -9.32 17.97 18.52
CA SER A 124 -8.41 17.59 19.59
C SER A 124 -7.65 16.34 19.15
N LEU A 125 -6.57 16.52 18.41
CA LEU A 125 -5.47 15.55 18.40
C LEU A 125 -5.14 15.27 19.87
N PRO A 126 -4.90 14.02 20.28
CA PRO A 126 -4.51 13.74 21.65
C PRO A 126 -3.34 14.66 22.03
N ALA A 127 -3.55 15.55 23.02
CA ALA A 127 -2.59 16.57 23.44
C ALA A 127 -1.13 16.07 23.58
N PRO A 128 -0.85 14.83 24.04
CA PRO A 128 0.53 14.34 24.18
C PRO A 128 1.30 14.22 22.86
N VAL A 129 0.62 14.07 21.72
CA VAL A 129 1.26 13.88 20.41
C VAL A 129 1.76 15.22 19.86
N LEU A 130 1.02 16.30 20.13
CA LEU A 130 1.30 17.64 19.60
C LEU A 130 2.35 18.41 20.40
N GLU A 131 2.48 18.15 21.70
CA GLU A 131 3.44 18.84 22.58
C GLU A 131 4.87 18.29 22.47
N GLY A 132 5.06 17.12 21.84
CA GLY A 132 6.35 16.41 21.75
C GLY A 132 7.02 16.41 20.37
N ILE A 133 6.52 17.19 19.40
CA ILE A 133 7.12 17.24 18.05
C ILE A 133 8.37 18.12 18.10
N ASP A 134 9.54 17.48 18.13
CA ASP A 134 10.84 18.12 17.88
C ASP A 134 11.08 18.20 16.36
N PRO A 135 11.07 19.41 15.74
CA PRO A 135 11.27 19.56 14.31
C PRO A 135 12.61 18.97 13.86
N GLY A 136 12.58 18.11 12.85
CA GLY A 136 13.77 17.45 12.31
C GLY A 136 14.26 16.22 13.10
N LYS A 137 13.68 15.92 14.27
CA LYS A 137 13.89 14.63 14.97
C LYS A 137 12.64 13.78 15.06
N SER A 138 11.47 14.37 14.92
CA SER A 138 10.21 13.63 14.93
C SER A 138 9.92 13.05 13.55
N ILE A 139 9.60 11.75 13.51
CA ILE A 139 9.26 11.03 12.29
C ILE A 139 7.85 10.46 12.38
N LEU A 140 7.07 10.66 11.31
CA LEU A 140 5.78 10.03 11.10
C LEU A 140 5.96 8.64 10.47
N ILE A 141 5.19 7.65 10.90
CA ILE A 141 5.11 6.37 10.20
C ILE A 141 3.76 6.29 9.47
N TYR A 142 3.76 6.07 8.16
CA TYR A 142 2.53 5.82 7.42
C TYR A 142 2.33 4.31 7.23
N GLY A 143 1.26 3.76 7.79
CA GLY A 143 0.92 2.34 7.86
C GLY A 143 1.23 1.75 9.23
N GLY A 144 0.37 0.86 9.72
CA GLY A 144 0.51 0.12 10.99
C GLY A 144 0.55 -1.41 10.83
N GLY A 145 0.74 -1.89 9.59
CA GLY A 145 0.83 -3.31 9.26
C GLY A 145 2.16 -3.98 9.63
N GLY A 146 2.38 -5.21 9.12
CA GLY A 146 3.59 -6.00 9.42
C GLY A 146 4.90 -5.33 8.99
N HIS A 147 4.95 -4.76 7.78
CA HIS A 147 6.13 -4.02 7.30
C HIS A 147 6.41 -2.78 8.15
N ALA A 148 5.36 -2.04 8.52
CA ALA A 148 5.47 -0.86 9.36
C ALA A 148 6.12 -1.17 10.72
N LYS A 149 5.78 -2.30 11.34
CA LYS A 149 6.42 -2.74 12.58
C LYS A 149 7.94 -2.87 12.42
N SER A 150 8.41 -3.48 11.32
CA SER A 150 9.84 -3.58 11.03
C SER A 150 10.49 -2.22 10.76
N VAL A 151 9.79 -1.30 10.08
CA VAL A 151 10.28 0.08 9.86
C VAL A 151 10.38 0.85 11.17
N MET A 152 9.41 0.69 12.08
CA MET A 152 9.42 1.30 13.41
C MET A 152 10.59 0.80 14.24
N GLU A 153 10.77 -0.51 14.35
CA GLU A 153 11.90 -1.12 15.06
C GLU A 153 13.24 -0.64 14.49
N MET A 154 13.35 -0.51 13.16
CA MET A 154 14.54 0.04 12.51
C MET A 154 14.78 1.51 12.89
N ALA A 155 13.76 2.35 12.85
CA ALA A 155 13.87 3.76 13.24
C ALA A 155 14.24 3.92 14.72
N LEU A 156 13.72 3.06 15.59
CA LEU A 156 14.10 3.02 17.01
C LEU A 156 15.55 2.57 17.21
N ALA A 157 15.98 1.51 16.52
CA ALA A 157 17.32 0.98 16.62
C ALA A 157 18.39 1.97 16.12
N MET A 158 18.09 2.73 15.07
CA MET A 158 18.95 3.82 14.58
C MET A 158 19.24 4.86 15.67
N GLY A 159 18.30 5.08 16.57
CA GLY A 159 18.30 6.26 17.43
C GLY A 159 18.15 7.56 16.63
N GLY A 160 18.18 8.69 17.31
CA GLY A 160 18.11 10.01 16.68
C GLY A 160 16.73 10.45 16.18
N TYR A 161 15.79 9.52 16.00
CA TYR A 161 14.39 9.81 15.70
C TYR A 161 13.45 9.54 16.88
N HIS A 162 12.47 10.43 17.05
CA HIS A 162 11.30 10.23 17.89
C HIS A 162 10.12 9.87 16.99
N ILE A 163 9.54 8.68 17.15
CA ILE A 163 8.33 8.32 16.39
C ILE A 163 7.16 9.13 16.96
N ALA A 164 6.69 10.11 16.20
CA ALA A 164 5.58 10.98 16.60
C ALA A 164 4.25 10.22 16.71
N GLY A 165 4.08 9.21 15.87
CA GLY A 165 2.90 8.37 15.82
C GLY A 165 2.72 7.75 14.44
N ILE A 166 1.56 7.14 14.24
CA ILE A 166 1.24 6.38 13.04
C ILE A 166 0.02 6.97 12.34
N VAL A 167 0.05 7.08 11.02
CA VAL A 167 -1.13 7.33 10.20
C VAL A 167 -1.49 6.04 9.48
N ASP A 168 -2.74 5.60 9.56
CA ASP A 168 -3.23 4.41 8.87
C ASP A 168 -4.72 4.57 8.56
N ASP A 169 -5.14 4.28 7.33
CA ASP A 169 -6.53 4.45 6.90
C ASP A 169 -7.46 3.29 7.31
N GLY A 170 -6.87 2.15 7.71
CA GLY A 170 -7.60 0.95 8.11
C GLY A 170 -7.55 0.64 9.61
N ILE A 171 -6.69 1.33 10.37
CA ILE A 171 -6.57 1.14 11.82
C ILE A 171 -7.19 2.33 12.57
N PRO A 172 -8.12 2.10 13.52
CA PRO A 172 -8.76 3.19 14.27
C PRO A 172 -7.76 4.05 15.06
N ALA A 173 -8.00 5.37 15.07
CA ALA A 173 -7.26 6.31 15.90
C ALA A 173 -7.27 5.89 17.38
N GLY A 174 -6.16 6.12 18.08
CA GLY A 174 -5.95 5.70 19.47
C GLY A 174 -5.50 4.25 19.64
N THR A 175 -5.61 3.40 18.61
CA THR A 175 -5.00 2.06 18.63
C THR A 175 -3.49 2.16 18.82
N ARG A 176 -2.89 1.24 19.58
CA ARG A 176 -1.42 1.19 19.75
C ARG A 176 -0.79 0.11 18.89
N VAL A 177 0.23 0.45 18.12
CA VAL A 177 1.07 -0.50 17.38
C VAL A 177 2.50 -0.36 17.93
N LEU A 178 3.07 -1.45 18.45
CA LEU A 178 4.35 -1.44 19.17
C LEU A 178 4.44 -0.34 20.25
N GLY A 179 3.31 -0.04 20.90
CA GLY A 179 3.25 1.01 21.90
C GLY A 179 3.12 2.43 21.35
N PHE A 180 3.11 2.68 20.04
CA PHE A 180 2.88 4.01 19.46
C PHE A 180 1.42 4.20 19.04
N PRO A 181 0.83 5.38 19.26
CA PRO A 181 -0.56 5.64 18.91
C PRO A 181 -0.73 5.81 17.41
N VAL A 182 -1.83 5.26 16.88
CA VAL A 182 -2.39 5.66 15.59
C VAL A 182 -3.08 7.00 15.78
N LEU A 183 -2.61 8.00 15.07
CA LEU A 183 -3.03 9.39 15.16
C LEU A 183 -4.33 9.65 14.37
N GLY A 184 -4.60 8.81 13.37
CA GLY A 184 -5.74 8.92 12.48
C GLY A 184 -5.43 8.41 11.08
N THR A 185 -6.29 8.78 10.14
CA THR A 185 -6.18 8.48 8.71
C THR A 185 -5.30 9.51 8.00
N ARG A 186 -5.14 9.37 6.68
CA ARG A 186 -4.47 10.35 5.82
C ARG A 186 -4.94 11.80 5.96
N ASP A 187 -6.15 12.03 6.47
CA ASP A 187 -6.75 13.36 6.58
C ASP A 187 -6.01 14.28 7.55
N ILE A 188 -5.23 13.72 8.48
CA ILE A 188 -4.47 14.50 9.47
C ILE A 188 -3.10 14.98 8.95
N LEU A 189 -2.64 14.47 7.80
CA LEU A 189 -1.30 14.77 7.26
C LEU A 189 -1.03 16.28 7.09
N PRO A 190 -1.98 17.11 6.59
CA PRO A 190 -1.75 18.55 6.48
C PRO A 190 -1.58 19.22 7.85
N VAL A 191 -2.36 18.80 8.85
CA VAL A 191 -2.32 19.38 10.20
C VAL A 191 -0.99 19.05 10.87
N LEU A 192 -0.52 17.81 10.76
CA LEU A 192 0.79 17.41 11.25
C LEU A 192 1.92 18.19 10.56
N ALA A 193 1.79 18.44 9.26
CA ALA A 193 2.72 19.27 8.53
C ALA A 193 2.67 20.73 9.02
N GLU A 194 1.51 21.35 9.21
CA GLU A 194 1.44 22.72 9.75
C GLU A 194 2.12 22.85 11.14
N LYS A 195 2.14 21.76 11.92
CA LYS A 195 2.82 21.69 13.22
C LYS A 195 4.34 21.41 13.14
N GLY A 196 4.90 21.35 11.94
CA GLY A 196 6.35 21.19 11.72
C GLY A 196 6.84 19.74 11.65
N LEU A 197 5.96 18.74 11.72
CA LEU A 197 6.34 17.36 11.41
C LEU A 197 6.59 17.25 9.91
N ARG A 198 7.86 17.13 9.52
CA ARG A 198 8.28 17.05 8.10
C ARG A 198 8.89 15.71 7.74
N LEU A 199 9.33 14.89 8.69
CA LEU A 199 9.95 13.60 8.37
C LEU A 199 8.89 12.51 8.36
N ALA A 200 8.90 11.65 7.34
CA ALA A 200 8.04 10.49 7.27
C ALA A 200 8.78 9.25 6.79
N ALA A 201 8.37 8.09 7.29
CA ALA A 201 8.73 6.79 6.77
C ALA A 201 7.48 6.05 6.28
N ASN A 202 7.56 5.50 5.07
CA ASN A 202 6.48 4.70 4.51
C ASN A 202 6.58 3.25 5.03
N GLY A 203 5.66 2.87 5.90
CA GLY A 203 5.49 1.54 6.48
C GLY A 203 4.67 0.59 5.61
N VAL A 204 4.28 0.97 4.40
CA VAL A 204 3.57 0.11 3.44
C VAL A 204 4.59 -0.61 2.53
N GLY A 205 4.58 -1.95 2.55
CA GLY A 205 5.59 -2.74 1.83
C GLY A 205 5.36 -2.91 0.32
N GLY A 206 4.12 -2.81 -0.19
CA GLY A 206 3.84 -2.89 -1.63
C GLY A 206 4.10 -4.24 -2.31
N ILE A 207 4.26 -5.33 -1.55
CA ILE A 207 4.57 -6.67 -2.12
C ILE A 207 3.45 -7.17 -3.05
N LEU A 208 2.18 -7.00 -2.66
CA LEU A 208 1.05 -7.40 -3.51
C LEU A 208 0.90 -6.40 -4.66
N ASP A 209 0.78 -5.13 -4.30
CA ASP A 209 0.63 -4.03 -5.23
C ASP A 209 1.57 -2.88 -4.86
N ILE A 210 2.55 -2.64 -5.72
CA ILE A 210 3.54 -1.58 -5.52
C ILE A 210 2.92 -0.19 -5.66
N ARG A 211 1.80 -0.06 -6.38
CA ARG A 211 1.11 1.23 -6.61
C ARG A 211 0.71 1.88 -5.28
N ILE A 212 0.20 1.09 -4.34
CA ILE A 212 -0.19 1.59 -3.02
C ILE A 212 1.00 2.26 -2.32
N ARG A 213 2.18 1.62 -2.38
CA ARG A 213 3.38 2.19 -1.76
C ARG A 213 3.82 3.49 -2.45
N VAL A 214 3.75 3.53 -3.78
CA VAL A 214 4.05 4.73 -4.59
C VAL A 214 3.11 5.87 -4.24
N GLU A 215 1.80 5.62 -4.24
CA GLU A 215 0.75 6.60 -3.91
C GLU A 215 0.94 7.20 -2.52
N ILE A 216 1.37 6.40 -1.52
CA ILE A 216 1.65 6.94 -0.18
C ILE A 216 2.88 7.86 -0.17
N PHE A 217 3.94 7.56 -0.93
CA PHE A 217 5.06 8.50 -1.05
C PHE A 217 4.63 9.81 -1.72
N GLU A 218 3.89 9.71 -2.83
CA GLU A 218 3.39 10.89 -3.55
C GLU A 218 2.44 11.73 -2.68
N LEU A 219 1.58 11.08 -1.90
CA LEU A 219 0.69 11.74 -0.95
C LEU A 219 1.47 12.50 0.13
N LEU A 220 2.45 11.85 0.76
CA LEU A 220 3.29 12.50 1.77
C LEU A 220 4.10 13.66 1.17
N GLU A 221 4.66 13.48 -0.01
CA GLU A 221 5.41 14.51 -0.74
C GLU A 221 4.52 15.72 -1.09
N SER A 222 3.26 15.48 -1.47
CA SER A 222 2.28 16.54 -1.75
C SER A 222 1.99 17.45 -0.54
N TYR A 223 2.20 16.95 0.68
CA TYR A 223 2.10 17.71 1.92
C TYR A 223 3.45 18.21 2.46
N GLY A 224 4.52 18.10 1.66
CA GLY A 224 5.84 18.63 1.98
C GLY A 224 6.63 17.77 2.98
N TYR A 225 6.31 16.49 3.12
CA TYR A 225 7.14 15.58 3.91
C TYR A 225 8.42 15.21 3.15
N SER A 226 9.48 14.97 3.92
CA SER A 226 10.79 14.48 3.47
C SER A 226 11.04 13.09 4.01
N PHE A 227 11.83 12.30 3.29
CA PHE A 227 12.00 10.88 3.57
C PHE A 227 13.46 10.59 3.90
N PRO A 228 13.83 10.49 5.20
CA PRO A 228 15.19 10.12 5.54
C PRO A 228 15.50 8.70 5.05
N VAL A 229 16.78 8.46 4.76
CA VAL A 229 17.28 7.09 4.61
C VAL A 229 17.18 6.39 5.96
N LEU A 230 16.49 5.26 6.00
CA LEU A 230 16.44 4.42 7.18
C LEU A 230 17.38 3.24 7.01
N ARG A 231 18.40 3.17 7.85
CA ARG A 231 19.43 2.13 7.83
C ARG A 231 19.55 1.52 9.21
N HIS A 232 19.18 0.25 9.34
CA HIS A 232 19.38 -0.48 10.58
C HIS A 232 20.87 -0.49 10.99
N PRO A 233 21.22 -0.31 12.28
CA PRO A 233 22.62 -0.27 12.72
C PRO A 233 23.44 -1.54 12.40
N SER A 234 22.78 -2.70 12.32
CA SER A 234 23.43 -3.96 11.93
C SER A 234 23.60 -4.13 10.41
N ALA A 235 23.06 -3.23 9.59
CA ALA A 235 23.29 -3.25 8.15
C ALA A 235 24.69 -2.73 7.84
N THR A 236 25.39 -3.47 6.97
CA THR A 236 26.70 -3.06 6.45
C THR A 236 26.48 -2.33 5.13
N VAL A 237 26.85 -1.06 5.09
CA VAL A 237 26.81 -0.24 3.88
C VAL A 237 28.22 0.30 3.68
N GLU A 238 28.81 -0.03 2.55
CA GLU A 238 30.16 0.43 2.20
C GLU A 238 30.20 1.95 2.03
N PRO A 239 31.30 2.63 2.41
CA PRO A 239 31.39 4.10 2.35
C PRO A 239 31.22 4.71 0.96
N SER A 240 31.52 3.94 -0.10
CA SER A 240 31.35 4.38 -1.48
C SER A 240 29.95 4.13 -2.06
N ALA A 241 29.07 3.45 -1.33
CA ALA A 241 27.70 3.25 -1.76
C ALA A 241 26.89 4.55 -1.67
N VAL A 242 26.00 4.76 -2.62
CA VAL A 242 25.08 5.91 -2.66
C VAL A 242 23.67 5.43 -2.35
N ILE A 243 23.00 6.08 -1.40
CA ILE A 243 21.65 5.72 -1.00
C ILE A 243 20.73 6.94 -1.12
N GLY A 244 19.70 6.81 -1.96
CA GLY A 244 18.70 7.84 -2.19
C GLY A 244 17.64 7.93 -1.09
N ASP A 245 17.00 9.10 -1.03
CA ASP A 245 15.99 9.43 -0.01
C ASP A 245 14.86 8.39 0.10
N GLY A 246 14.41 8.16 1.32
CA GLY A 246 13.34 7.20 1.64
C GLY A 246 13.68 5.74 1.40
N ALA A 247 14.93 5.42 1.01
CA ALA A 247 15.38 4.04 0.96
C ALA A 247 15.42 3.41 2.36
N GLN A 248 15.11 2.11 2.42
CA GLN A 248 15.06 1.34 3.66
C GLN A 248 16.04 0.16 3.57
N VAL A 249 17.03 0.15 4.44
CA VAL A 249 18.08 -0.87 4.52
C VAL A 249 17.96 -1.59 5.87
N PHE A 250 17.39 -2.78 5.84
CA PHE A 250 16.99 -3.53 7.04
C PHE A 250 18.16 -4.28 7.69
N ALA A 251 17.89 -4.88 8.85
CA ALA A 251 18.88 -5.57 9.66
C ALA A 251 19.69 -6.60 8.87
N ASN A 252 21.00 -6.59 9.06
CA ASN A 252 21.97 -7.51 8.45
C ASN A 252 22.03 -7.47 6.91
N ALA A 253 21.37 -6.51 6.27
CA ALA A 253 21.57 -6.26 4.85
C ALA A 253 23.01 -5.82 4.57
N TYR A 254 23.53 -6.20 3.41
CA TYR A 254 24.82 -5.74 2.88
C TYR A 254 24.61 -4.94 1.60
N VAL A 255 25.21 -3.75 1.55
CA VAL A 255 25.26 -2.88 0.36
C VAL A 255 26.73 -2.62 0.06
N GLY A 256 27.23 -3.23 -1.01
CA GLY A 256 28.64 -3.28 -1.38
C GLY A 256 29.18 -1.99 -2.00
N SER A 257 30.49 -1.99 -2.26
CA SER A 257 31.21 -0.82 -2.79
C SER A 257 30.63 -0.32 -4.10
N SER A 258 30.50 0.99 -4.24
CA SER A 258 30.00 1.66 -5.44
C SER A 258 28.58 1.26 -5.86
N ALA A 259 27.83 0.55 -5.00
CA ALA A 259 26.44 0.25 -5.26
C ALA A 259 25.59 1.54 -5.16
N VAL A 260 24.56 1.62 -6.00
CA VAL A 260 23.63 2.75 -6.04
C VAL A 260 22.23 2.25 -5.73
N LEU A 261 21.69 2.73 -4.62
CA LEU A 261 20.29 2.54 -4.24
C LEU A 261 19.52 3.81 -4.58
N HIS A 262 18.65 3.75 -5.59
CA HIS A 262 17.80 4.88 -5.96
C HIS A 262 16.72 5.16 -4.91
N PRO A 263 16.09 6.35 -4.94
CA PRO A 263 15.12 6.74 -3.92
C PRO A 263 14.02 5.71 -3.69
N ARG A 264 13.58 5.62 -2.44
CA ARG A 264 12.40 4.85 -2.03
C ARG A 264 12.55 3.33 -2.26
N CYS A 265 13.71 2.80 -2.64
CA CYS A 265 13.91 1.35 -2.75
C CYS A 265 14.02 0.68 -1.37
N MET A 266 14.05 -0.65 -1.35
CA MET A 266 14.21 -1.43 -0.11
C MET A 266 15.22 -2.56 -0.29
N VAL A 267 16.17 -2.65 0.64
CA VAL A 267 17.06 -3.80 0.80
C VAL A 267 16.72 -4.45 2.13
N ASN A 268 15.98 -5.57 2.06
CA ASN A 268 15.36 -6.17 3.23
C ASN A 268 16.33 -7.03 4.04
N THR A 269 15.85 -7.61 5.15
CA THR A 269 16.66 -8.32 6.14
C THR A 269 17.56 -9.36 5.49
N SER A 270 18.86 -9.28 5.80
CA SER A 270 19.90 -10.18 5.27
C SER A 270 20.00 -10.26 3.74
N ALA A 271 19.43 -9.31 3.00
CA ALA A 271 19.64 -9.21 1.56
C ALA A 271 21.04 -8.64 1.25
N VAL A 272 21.63 -9.11 0.14
CA VAL A 272 22.96 -8.72 -0.32
C VAL A 272 22.82 -8.02 -1.65
N VAL A 273 23.25 -6.76 -1.70
CA VAL A 273 23.50 -5.99 -2.92
C VAL A 273 25.01 -5.85 -3.04
N SER A 274 25.63 -6.62 -3.94
CA SER A 274 27.09 -6.63 -4.11
C SER A 274 27.63 -5.34 -4.73
N HIS A 275 28.94 -5.30 -4.97
CA HIS A 275 29.62 -4.15 -5.56
C HIS A 275 29.07 -3.77 -6.94
N ASP A 276 29.08 -2.47 -7.25
CA ASP A 276 28.67 -1.89 -8.53
C ASP A 276 27.23 -2.25 -8.98
N CYS A 277 26.37 -2.68 -8.07
CA CYS A 277 24.95 -2.91 -8.37
C CYS A 277 24.17 -1.59 -8.41
N GLU A 278 23.08 -1.58 -9.17
CA GLU A 278 22.17 -0.43 -9.25
C GLU A 278 20.72 -0.89 -9.02
N ILE A 279 20.06 -0.33 -8.00
CA ILE A 279 18.70 -0.71 -7.60
C ILE A 279 17.75 0.44 -7.86
N GLY A 280 16.82 0.26 -8.79
CA GLY A 280 15.88 1.28 -9.25
C GLY A 280 14.88 1.77 -8.22
N VAL A 281 14.25 2.91 -8.52
CA VAL A 281 13.27 3.59 -7.67
C VAL A 281 12.14 2.62 -7.30
N TYR A 282 11.75 2.62 -6.03
CA TYR A 282 10.68 1.76 -5.46
C TYR A 282 10.95 0.24 -5.50
N SER A 283 12.09 -0.22 -6.00
CA SER A 283 12.36 -1.66 -6.10
C SER A 283 12.60 -2.28 -4.73
N HIS A 284 12.24 -3.56 -4.61
CA HIS A 284 12.27 -4.31 -3.37
C HIS A 284 13.14 -5.55 -3.52
N ILE A 285 14.30 -5.52 -2.87
CA ILE A 285 15.16 -6.68 -2.69
C ILE A 285 14.72 -7.36 -1.39
N ALA A 286 13.95 -8.44 -1.53
CA ALA A 286 13.29 -9.11 -0.41
C ALA A 286 14.27 -9.89 0.48
N PRO A 287 13.84 -10.35 1.67
CA PRO A 287 14.76 -10.95 2.65
C PRO A 287 15.62 -12.08 2.10
N GLY A 288 16.91 -12.03 2.41
CA GLY A 288 17.88 -13.05 2.01
C GLY A 288 18.16 -13.16 0.51
N ALA A 289 17.65 -12.25 -0.33
CA ALA A 289 18.03 -12.23 -1.75
C ALA A 289 19.51 -11.83 -1.91
N LEU A 290 20.24 -12.52 -2.78
CA LEU A 290 21.67 -12.38 -3.01
C LEU A 290 21.93 -11.92 -4.45
N LEU A 291 22.15 -10.61 -4.60
CA LEU A 291 22.56 -10.02 -5.87
C LEU A 291 24.07 -10.09 -6.03
N ALA A 292 24.55 -10.72 -7.11
CA ALA A 292 25.97 -10.73 -7.48
C ALA A 292 26.42 -9.33 -7.93
N GLY A 293 27.73 -9.11 -8.10
CA GLY A 293 28.26 -7.81 -8.51
C GLY A 293 27.72 -7.35 -9.88
N LEU A 294 27.71 -6.04 -10.11
CA LEU A 294 27.31 -5.42 -11.38
C LEU A 294 25.85 -5.68 -11.81
N VAL A 295 24.99 -6.17 -10.91
CA VAL A 295 23.58 -6.42 -11.23
C VAL A 295 22.80 -5.11 -11.25
N GLN A 296 21.99 -4.94 -12.29
CA GLN A 296 21.11 -3.78 -12.44
C GLN A 296 19.65 -4.20 -12.29
N VAL A 297 18.91 -3.53 -11.44
CA VAL A 297 17.49 -3.80 -11.18
C VAL A 297 16.68 -2.54 -11.55
N GLY A 298 15.76 -2.68 -12.49
CA GLY A 298 14.86 -1.61 -12.93
C GLY A 298 13.89 -1.18 -11.83
N GLU A 299 13.10 -0.15 -12.12
CA GLU A 299 12.18 0.45 -11.15
C GLU A 299 10.99 -0.47 -10.81
N ARG A 300 10.43 -0.31 -9.61
CA ARG A 300 9.22 -1.03 -9.15
C ARG A 300 9.33 -2.55 -9.29
N THR A 301 10.55 -3.08 -9.25
CA THR A 301 10.83 -4.51 -9.38
C THR A 301 10.89 -5.17 -8.02
N LEU A 302 10.25 -6.34 -7.90
CA LEU A 302 10.31 -7.20 -6.72
C LEU A 302 11.25 -8.37 -6.99
N VAL A 303 12.37 -8.41 -6.28
CA VAL A 303 13.26 -9.58 -6.21
C VAL A 303 12.87 -10.38 -4.97
N GLY A 304 12.28 -11.56 -5.16
CA GLY A 304 11.75 -12.41 -4.11
C GLY A 304 12.77 -12.90 -3.08
N MET A 305 12.28 -13.44 -1.97
CA MET A 305 13.10 -13.92 -0.86
C MET A 305 14.04 -15.03 -1.31
N GLY A 306 15.30 -14.99 -0.86
CA GLY A 306 16.27 -16.04 -1.18
C GLY A 306 16.63 -16.19 -2.67
N VAL A 307 16.25 -15.22 -3.52
CA VAL A 307 16.64 -15.23 -4.93
C VAL A 307 18.16 -15.06 -5.04
N THR A 308 18.78 -15.75 -5.99
CA THR A 308 20.19 -15.55 -6.34
C THR A 308 20.32 -15.11 -7.78
N THR A 309 21.34 -14.32 -8.10
CA THR A 309 21.59 -13.81 -9.45
C THR A 309 23.01 -14.11 -9.92
N ALA A 310 23.19 -14.25 -11.24
CA ALA A 310 24.50 -14.21 -11.87
C ALA A 310 25.06 -12.78 -11.92
N ILE A 311 26.39 -12.68 -12.04
CA ILE A 311 27.09 -11.40 -12.12
C ILE A 311 26.68 -10.62 -13.38
N GLY A 312 26.52 -9.29 -13.25
CA GLY A 312 26.38 -8.39 -14.39
C GLY A 312 25.05 -8.42 -15.14
N ILE A 313 24.05 -9.16 -14.65
CA ILE A 313 22.75 -9.26 -15.33
C ILE A 313 21.89 -8.00 -15.14
N ARG A 314 21.00 -7.76 -16.09
CA ARG A 314 19.98 -6.71 -16.04
C ARG A 314 18.61 -7.31 -15.79
N ILE A 315 17.98 -6.90 -14.70
CA ILE A 315 16.59 -7.19 -14.38
C ILE A 315 15.78 -5.94 -14.71
N GLY A 316 14.83 -6.04 -15.63
CA GLY A 316 14.00 -4.94 -16.08
C GLY A 316 13.10 -4.32 -15.01
N SER A 317 12.33 -3.31 -15.40
CA SER A 317 11.39 -2.59 -14.54
C SER A 317 10.05 -3.32 -14.42
N GLY A 318 9.43 -3.24 -13.24
CA GLY A 318 8.16 -3.90 -12.95
C GLY A 318 8.24 -5.43 -12.96
N VAL A 319 9.45 -6.00 -12.90
CA VAL A 319 9.66 -7.45 -12.85
C VAL A 319 9.23 -7.99 -11.48
N ARG A 320 8.67 -9.20 -11.46
CA ARG A 320 8.30 -9.90 -10.24
C ARG A 320 8.95 -11.26 -10.22
N ILE A 321 9.94 -11.44 -9.35
CA ILE A 321 10.67 -12.68 -9.19
C ILE A 321 10.15 -13.38 -7.93
N GLY A 322 9.63 -14.60 -8.10
CA GLY A 322 9.19 -15.45 -7.00
C GLY A 322 10.34 -15.87 -6.10
N ASN A 323 10.01 -16.21 -4.85
CA ASN A 323 11.00 -16.60 -3.85
C ASN A 323 11.84 -17.81 -4.31
N GLY A 324 13.12 -17.82 -3.96
CA GLY A 324 14.03 -18.94 -4.21
C GLY A 324 14.40 -19.16 -5.67
N ALA A 325 14.04 -18.26 -6.58
CA ALA A 325 14.44 -18.36 -7.98
C ALA A 325 15.96 -18.09 -8.16
N ILE A 326 16.53 -18.65 -9.22
CA ILE A 326 17.94 -18.45 -9.62
C ILE A 326 17.94 -17.74 -10.98
N ILE A 327 18.53 -16.56 -11.06
CA ILE A 327 18.50 -15.72 -12.28
C ILE A 327 19.87 -15.72 -12.94
N LEU A 328 19.98 -16.38 -14.08
CA LEU A 328 21.25 -16.60 -14.78
C LEU A 328 21.43 -15.73 -16.02
N ALA A 329 20.42 -14.95 -16.40
CA ALA A 329 20.42 -14.10 -17.58
C ALA A 329 19.51 -12.88 -17.39
N ASP A 330 19.62 -11.91 -18.29
CA ASP A 330 18.79 -10.71 -18.29
C ASP A 330 17.29 -11.04 -18.29
N VAL A 331 16.52 -10.23 -17.58
CA VAL A 331 15.07 -10.37 -17.42
C VAL A 331 14.39 -9.15 -18.04
N PRO A 332 13.56 -9.31 -19.07
CA PRO A 332 12.83 -8.18 -19.67
C PRO A 332 11.85 -7.51 -18.70
N ASP A 333 11.50 -6.25 -18.97
CA ASP A 333 10.50 -5.50 -18.21
C ASP A 333 9.18 -6.25 -18.04
N ARG A 334 8.56 -6.10 -16.87
CA ARG A 334 7.25 -6.65 -16.51
C ARG A 334 7.16 -8.18 -16.56
N THR A 335 8.30 -8.87 -16.65
CA THR A 335 8.34 -10.34 -16.58
C THR A 335 7.96 -10.83 -15.19
N ILE A 336 7.22 -11.94 -15.14
CA ILE A 336 6.92 -12.66 -13.90
C ILE A 336 7.66 -13.99 -13.94
N ILE A 337 8.51 -14.23 -12.93
CA ILE A 337 9.26 -15.48 -12.75
C ILE A 337 8.66 -16.20 -11.55
N GLN A 338 8.23 -17.44 -11.74
CA GLN A 338 7.62 -18.23 -10.67
C GLN A 338 8.65 -18.61 -9.58
N ALA A 339 8.17 -18.86 -8.37
CA ALA A 339 9.01 -19.25 -7.25
C ALA A 339 9.79 -20.54 -7.53
N GLY A 340 11.04 -20.61 -7.05
CA GLY A 340 11.92 -21.78 -7.18
C GLY A 340 12.42 -22.08 -8.60
N ARG A 341 12.13 -21.25 -9.60
CA ARG A 341 12.56 -21.47 -10.98
C ARG A 341 13.97 -20.97 -11.26
N VAL A 342 14.61 -21.57 -12.26
CA VAL A 342 15.88 -21.10 -12.83
C VAL A 342 15.58 -20.33 -14.11
N TRP A 343 15.90 -19.04 -14.17
CA TRP A 343 15.75 -18.21 -15.36
C TRP A 343 17.03 -18.19 -16.17
N THR A 344 16.95 -18.62 -17.43
CA THR A 344 18.10 -18.72 -18.36
C THR A 344 17.97 -17.78 -19.57
N GLY A 345 17.04 -16.81 -19.54
CA GLY A 345 16.85 -15.82 -20.60
C GLY A 345 15.82 -16.20 -21.66
N LYS A 346 15.19 -17.38 -21.53
CA LYS A 346 14.02 -17.76 -22.33
C LYS A 346 12.83 -17.86 -21.40
N ALA A 347 11.76 -17.12 -21.69
CA ALA A 347 10.47 -17.42 -21.09
C ALA A 347 10.10 -18.85 -21.52
N GLU A 348 9.98 -19.77 -20.56
CA GLU A 348 9.43 -21.09 -20.85
C GLU A 348 8.02 -20.85 -21.41
N THR A 349 7.82 -21.17 -22.68
CA THR A 349 6.47 -21.26 -23.25
C THR A 349 5.68 -22.26 -22.42
N PRO A 350 4.43 -21.93 -22.05
CA PRO A 350 3.61 -22.73 -21.14
C PRO A 350 3.40 -24.16 -21.60
#